data_AF-A0A1A8NB38-F1
#
_entry.id   AF-A0A1A8NB38-F1
#
_cell.length_a   1.000
_cell.length_b   1.000
_cell.length_c   1.000
_cell.angle_alpha   90.00
_cell.angle_beta   90.00
_cell.angle_gamma   90.00
#
_symmetry.space_group_name_H-M   'P 1'
#
loop_
_entity.id
_entity.type
_entity.pdbx_description
1 polymer ?
#
loop_
_entity_poly.entity_id
_entity_poly.type
_entity_poly.pdbx_seq_one_letter_code
_entity_poly.pdbx_strand_id
1 'polypeptide(L)' 'VFLSVFYNISYWKMGQDRELRRRDRTSQNRMVLDNLDPWTEYCVQVFITTGRTPHPSEPSREVCEKTGSE' A
#
# COMPACT_ATOMS: atom_id res chain seq x y z
N VAL A 1 9.80 -14.36 21.38
CA VAL A 1 9.51 -12.93 21.14
C VAL A 1 8.77 -12.83 19.82
N PHE A 2 7.49 -12.46 19.83
CA PHE A 2 6.78 -12.17 18.59
C PHE A 2 7.30 -10.85 18.02
N LEU A 3 7.94 -10.90 16.86
CA LEU A 3 8.24 -9.70 16.08
C LEU A 3 6.91 -9.22 15.48
N SER A 4 6.29 -8.20 16.06
CA SER A 4 5.13 -7.57 15.44
C SER A 4 5.59 -6.92 14.14
N VAL A 5 5.14 -7.48 13.02
CA VAL A 5 5.35 -6.96 11.66
C VAL A 5 4.09 -6.23 11.24
N PHE A 6 4.28 -5.02 10.72
CA PHE A 6 3.22 -4.22 10.14
C PHE A 6 3.52 -3.98 8.67
N TYR A 7 2.58 -4.34 7.82
CA TYR A 7 2.59 -3.98 6.41
C TYR A 7 2.03 -2.56 6.29
N ASN A 8 2.78 -1.67 5.64
CA ASN A 8 2.38 -0.32 5.30
C ASN A 8 2.14 -0.30 3.79
N ILE A 9 0.91 0.00 3.40
CA ILE A 9 0.44 -0.03 2.02
C ILE A 9 0.28 1.41 1.58
N SER A 10 0.98 1.79 0.52
CA SER A 10 0.84 3.09 -0.14
C SER A 10 0.12 2.90 -1.47
N TYR A 11 -0.87 3.74 -1.75
CA TYR A 11 -1.58 3.74 -3.02
C TYR A 11 -1.91 5.15 -3.50
N TRP A 12 -1.95 5.33 -4.82
CA TRP A 12 -2.18 6.60 -5.50
C TRP A 12 -2.78 6.36 -6.88
N LYS A 13 -3.50 7.35 -7.41
CA LYS A 13 -3.99 7.31 -8.79
C LYS A 13 -2.83 7.43 -9.76
N MET A 14 -2.89 6.70 -10.86
CA MET A 14 -1.93 6.87 -11.94
C MET A 14 -1.99 8.31 -12.46
N GLY A 15 -0.82 8.95 -12.59
CA GLY A 15 -0.70 10.36 -12.98
C GLY A 15 -0.88 11.39 -11.86
N GLN A 16 -1.23 10.98 -10.64
CA GLN A 16 -1.23 11.86 -9.46
C GLN A 16 0.16 11.88 -8.79
N ASP A 17 0.48 13.00 -8.12
CA ASP A 17 1.72 13.12 -7.35
C ASP A 17 1.83 12.03 -6.28
N ARG A 18 3.03 11.42 -6.17
CA ARG A 18 3.37 10.44 -5.14
C ARG A 18 3.33 11.03 -3.74
N GLU A 19 3.36 12.35 -3.55
CA GLU A 19 3.16 12.98 -2.24
C GLU A 19 1.74 12.82 -1.71
N LEU A 20 0.72 12.67 -2.59
CA LEU A 20 -0.68 12.48 -2.20
C LEU A 20 -1.05 11.02 -1.88
N ARG A 21 -0.03 10.18 -1.62
CA ARG A 21 -0.18 8.76 -1.26
C ARG A 21 -1.08 8.58 -0.03
N ARG A 22 -2.17 7.83 -0.20
CA ARG A 22 -2.88 7.27 0.96
C ARG A 22 -2.06 6.13 1.54
N ARG A 23 -2.08 6.00 2.86
CA ARG A 23 -1.30 5.00 3.60
C ARG A 23 -2.19 4.25 4.57
N ASP A 24 -2.25 2.95 4.37
CA ASP A 24 -2.93 2.03 5.28
C ASP A 24 -1.93 1.09 5.94
N ARG A 25 -2.30 0.57 7.11
CA ARG A 25 -1.44 -0.31 7.90
C ARG A 25 -2.21 -1.52 8.41
N THR A 26 -1.63 -2.71 8.23
CA THR A 26 -2.21 -3.96 8.73
C THR A 26 -1.13 -4.93 9.22
N SER A 27 -1.47 -5.78 10.17
CA SER A 27 -0.68 -6.97 10.52
C SER A 27 -1.15 -8.23 9.79
N GLN A 28 -2.20 -8.12 8.97
CA GLN A 28 -2.76 -9.21 8.18
C GLN A 28 -2.10 -9.29 6.79
N ASN A 29 -2.09 -10.48 6.20
CA ASN A 29 -1.53 -10.71 4.88
C ASN A 29 -2.47 -10.28 3.73
N ARG A 30 -3.73 -9.97 4.03
CA ARG A 30 -4.75 -9.54 3.06
C ARG A 30 -5.47 -8.32 3.61
N MET A 31 -5.70 -7.34 2.75
CA MET A 31 -6.46 -6.13 3.04
C MET A 31 -7.22 -5.73 1.77
N VAL A 32 -8.42 -5.19 1.93
CA VAL A 32 -9.20 -4.59 0.84
C VAL A 32 -8.94 -3.08 0.87
N LEU A 33 -8.54 -2.52 -0.27
CA LEU A 33 -8.53 -1.07 -0.47
C LEU A 33 -9.94 -0.64 -0.90
N ASP A 34 -10.63 0.09 -0.04
CA ASP A 34 -11.98 0.57 -0.28
C ASP A 34 -11.99 2.05 -0.69
N ASN A 35 -13.17 2.57 -1.03
CA ASN A 35 -13.37 3.99 -1.37
C ASN A 35 -12.45 4.50 -2.49
N LEU A 36 -12.16 3.63 -3.47
CA LEU A 36 -11.44 3.99 -4.68
C LEU A 36 -12.42 4.44 -5.75
N ASP A 37 -12.06 5.50 -6.47
CA ASP A 37 -12.86 5.96 -7.61
C ASP A 37 -12.96 4.85 -8.67
N PRO A 38 -14.14 4.63 -9.28
CA PRO A 38 -14.30 3.63 -10.32
C PRO A 38 -13.55 4.03 -11.59
N TRP A 39 -13.24 3.04 -12.43
CA TRP A 39 -12.59 3.18 -13.73
C TRP A 39 -11.24 3.90 -13.70
N THR A 40 -10.59 3.92 -12.54
CA THR A 40 -9.36 4.67 -12.31
C THR A 40 -8.23 3.69 -12.09
N GLU A 41 -7.09 3.93 -12.72
CA GLU A 41 -5.89 3.14 -12.47
C GLU A 41 -5.23 3.59 -11.17
N TYR A 42 -4.98 2.65 -10.27
CA TYR A 42 -4.27 2.87 -9.01
C TYR A 42 -3.01 2.03 -8.98
N CYS A 43 -1.92 2.65 -8.53
CA CYS A 43 -0.66 1.96 -8.26
C CYS A 43 -0.51 1.74 -6.76
N VAL A 44 0.00 0.57 -6.40
CA VAL A 44 0.16 0.11 -5.01
C VAL A 44 1.60 -0.29 -4.76
N GLN A 45 2.11 0.06 -3.58
CA GLN A 45 3.43 -0.30 -3.09
C GLN A 45 3.37 -0.62 -1.60
N VAL A 46 4.05 -1.69 -1.18
CA VAL A 46 4.02 -2.17 0.21
C VAL A 46 5.43 -2.19 0.80
N PHE A 47 5.57 -1.79 2.06
CA PHE A 47 6.81 -1.95 2.83
C PHE A 47 6.47 -2.37 4.25
N ILE A 48 7.38 -3.08 4.92
CA ILE A 48 7.15 -3.54 6.29
C ILE A 48 7.88 -2.65 7.30
N THR A 49 7.27 -2.50 8.47
CA THR A 49 7.92 -1.99 9.68
C THR A 49 7.81 -3.03 10.77
N THR A 50 8.83 -3.13 11.63
CA THR A 50 8.78 -4.01 12.80
C THR A 50 8.79 -3.18 14.06
N GLY A 51 8.16 -3.66 15.13
CA GLY A 51 8.11 -2.92 16.40
C GLY A 51 9.49 -2.68 17.06
N ARG A 52 10.57 -3.27 16.53
CA ARG A 52 11.94 -3.14 17.06
C ARG A 52 12.88 -2.31 16.18
N THR A 53 12.54 -2.07 14.91
CA THR A 53 13.42 -1.38 13.97
C THR A 53 12.78 -0.07 13.53
N PRO A 54 13.44 1.08 13.77
CA PRO A 54 12.96 2.37 13.26
C PRO A 54 13.05 2.47 11.73
N HIS A 55 13.89 1.63 11.12
CA HIS A 55 14.05 1.58 9.67
C HIS A 55 12.98 0.67 9.03
N PRO A 56 12.17 1.20 8.09
CA PRO A 56 11.29 0.38 7.26
C PRO A 56 12.13 -0.52 6.33
N SER A 57 11.51 -1.57 5.80
CA SER A 57 12.11 -2.32 4.71
C SER A 57 12.18 -1.49 3.44
N GLU A 58 12.96 -1.99 2.48
CA GLU A 58 12.82 -1.55 1.10
C GLU A 58 11.37 -1.75 0.62
N PRO A 59 10.81 -0.80 -0.15
CA PRO A 59 9.51 -0.94 -0.76
C PRO A 59 9.46 -2.07 -1.78
N SER A 60 8.29 -2.69 -1.91
CA SER A 60 8.01 -3.63 -2.98
C SER A 60 8.09 -2.96 -4.35
N ARG A 61 8.13 -3.79 -5.40
CA ARG A 61 7.80 -3.30 -6.74
C ARG A 61 6.41 -2.67 -6.74
N GLU A 62 6.26 -1.64 -7.55
CA GLU A 62 4.97 -1.01 -7.83
C GLU A 62 4.13 -1.94 -8.70
N VAL A 63 2.84 -2.04 -8.39
CA VAL A 63 1.86 -2.78 -9.19
C VAL A 63 0.65 -1.89 -9.41
N CYS A 64 0.24 -1.71 -10.66
CA CYS A 64 -0.88 -0.85 -11.03
C CYS A 64 -2.03 -1.68 -11.60
N GLU A 65 -3.27 -1.32 -11.26
CA GLU A 65 -4.49 -2.00 -11.69
C GLU A 65 -5.66 -1.01 -11.78
N LYS A 66 -6.65 -1.30 -12.63
CA LYS A 66 -7.83 -0.46 -12.83
C LYS A 66 -9.00 -0.90 -11.93
N THR A 67 -9.64 0.07 -11.28
CA THR A 67 -10.80 -0.17 -10.41
C THR A 67 -12.10 -0.33 -11.22
N GLY A 68 -12.27 -1.49 -11.85
CA GLY A 68 -13.45 -1.81 -12.62
C GLY A 68 -13.09 -2.66 -13.84
N SER A 69 -13.89 -3.67 -14.13
CA SER A 69 -13.82 -4.45 -15.37
C SER A 69 -14.49 -3.66 -16.48
N GLU A 70 -13.89 -3.56 -17.67
CA GLU A 70 -14.66 -3.25 -18.89
C GLU A 70 -15.87 -4.19 -19.04
#